data_AF-A0A4U0RUG3-F1
#
_entry.id   AF-A0A4U0RUG3-F1
#
_cell.length_a   1.000
_cell.length_b   1.000
_cell.length_c   1.000
_cell.angle_alpha   90.00
_cell.angle_beta   90.00
_cell.angle_gamma   90.00
#
_symmetry.space_group_name_H-M   'P 1'
#
loop_
_entity.id
_entity.type
_entity.pdbx_description
1 polymer ?
#
loop_
_entity_poly.entity_id
_entity_poly.type
_entity_poly.pdbx_seq_one_letter_code
_entity_poly.pdbx_strand_id
1 'polypeptide(L)'
;MWKPALAAACIIPKPEPGERYASAREYGMHALRHFYASVLLDAGESIRALSAYLGHSDPGFTLRVYTHMMPSSEGRTRNAVDRVFQTLGKPLGGPRTAQAA
;
A
#
# COMPACT_ATOMS: atom_id res chain seq x y z
N MET A 1 -24.37 -6.09 10.44
CA MET A 1 -23.94 -7.44 10.82
C MET A 1 -22.92 -7.44 11.98
N TRP A 2 -21.86 -6.61 11.97
CA TRP A 2 -20.79 -6.64 12.99
C TRP A 2 -21.05 -5.81 14.27
N LYS A 3 -21.88 -4.76 14.22
CA LYS A 3 -22.14 -3.87 15.37
C LYS A 3 -22.66 -4.59 16.62
N PRO A 4 -23.56 -5.59 16.54
CA PRO A 4 -23.95 -6.39 17.71
C PRO A 4 -22.78 -7.10 18.37
N ALA A 5 -21.82 -7.62 17.59
CA ALA A 5 -20.63 -8.28 18.13
C ALA A 5 -19.71 -7.28 18.86
N LEU A 6 -19.55 -6.06 18.34
CA LEU A 6 -18.80 -5.01 19.04
C LEU A 6 -19.46 -4.56 20.33
N ALA A 7 -20.79 -4.48 20.37
CA ALA A 7 -21.51 -4.15 21.60
C ALA A 7 -21.41 -5.27 22.64
N ALA A 8 -21.47 -6.54 22.19
CA ALA A 8 -21.26 -7.69 23.07
C ALA A 8 -19.83 -7.74 23.64
N ALA A 9 -18.84 -7.25 22.87
CA ALA A 9 -17.46 -7.09 23.31
C ALA A 9 -17.19 -5.78 24.09
N CYS A 10 -18.24 -4.99 24.40
CA CYS A 10 -18.15 -3.70 25.09
C CYS A 10 -17.27 -2.64 24.40
N ILE A 11 -17.00 -2.78 23.09
CA ILE A 11 -16.22 -1.80 22.31
C ILE A 11 -17.07 -0.58 21.96
N ILE A 12 -18.38 -0.78 21.78
CA ILE A 12 -19.36 0.29 21.57
C ILE A 12 -20.55 0.10 22.53
N PRO A 13 -21.25 1.18 22.90
CA PRO A 13 -22.45 1.04 23.73
C PRO A 13 -23.54 0.23 23.01
N LYS A 14 -24.28 -0.56 23.78
CA LYS A 14 -25.51 -1.19 23.32
C LYS A 14 -26.56 -0.08 23.09
N PRO A 15 -27.30 -0.10 21.97
CA PRO A 15 -28.35 0.89 21.73
C PRO A 15 -29.53 0.64 22.67
N GLU A 16 -30.22 1.72 23.05
CA GLU A 16 -31.50 1.65 23.74
C GLU A 16 -32.58 1.06 22.82
N PRO A 17 -33.68 0.50 23.37
CA PRO A 17 -34.77 -0.05 22.57
C PRO A 17 -35.33 0.99 21.57
N GLY A 18 -35.29 0.65 20.28
CA GLY A 18 -35.75 1.53 19.19
C GLY A 18 -34.65 2.38 18.55
N GLU A 19 -33.44 2.40 19.12
CA GLU A 19 -32.31 3.16 18.57
C GLU A 19 -31.42 2.33 17.64
N ARG A 20 -30.65 3.04 16.80
CA ARG A 20 -29.61 2.43 15.98
C ARG A 20 -28.30 2.40 16.75
N TYR A 21 -27.52 1.33 16.56
CA TYR A 21 -26.14 1.29 17.06
C TYR A 21 -25.32 2.51 16.59
N ALA A 22 -24.51 3.03 17.51
CA ALA A 22 -23.55 4.10 17.27
C ALA A 22 -22.69 3.86 16.01
N SER A 23 -22.18 4.94 15.42
CA SER A 23 -21.17 4.84 14.37
C SER A 23 -19.88 4.29 14.98
N ALA A 24 -19.33 3.24 14.39
CA ALA A 24 -18.17 2.54 14.94
C ALA A 24 -17.07 2.43 13.87
N ARG A 25 -16.77 3.55 13.22
CA ARG A 25 -15.89 3.61 12.05
C ARG A 25 -14.47 3.10 12.35
N GLU A 26 -13.99 3.35 13.56
CA GLU A 26 -12.65 2.98 14.04
C GLU A 26 -12.50 1.50 14.40
N TYR A 27 -13.61 0.80 14.63
CA TYR A 27 -13.62 -0.59 15.09
C TYR A 27 -14.31 -1.54 14.12
N GLY A 28 -14.75 -1.02 12.98
CA GLY A 28 -15.56 -1.73 12.01
C GLY A 28 -14.85 -2.06 10.70
N MET A 29 -15.67 -2.34 9.68
CA MET A 29 -15.21 -2.63 8.32
C MET A 29 -14.32 -1.52 7.73
N HIS A 30 -14.50 -0.28 8.18
CA HIS A 30 -13.65 0.83 7.73
C HIS A 30 -12.21 0.69 8.25
N ALA A 31 -12.03 0.36 9.53
CA ALA A 31 -10.71 0.08 10.09
C ALA A 31 -10.04 -1.11 9.40
N LEU A 32 -10.79 -2.18 9.11
CA LEU A 32 -10.29 -3.32 8.33
C LEU A 32 -9.86 -2.92 6.92
N ARG A 33 -10.63 -2.04 6.24
CA ARG A 33 -10.24 -1.48 4.94
C ARG A 33 -8.93 -0.70 5.02
N HIS A 34 -8.76 0.10 6.07
CA HIS A 34 -7.52 0.84 6.32
C HIS A 34 -6.33 -0.09 6.58
N PHE A 35 -6.53 -1.12 7.41
CA PHE A 35 -5.50 -2.12 7.68
C PHE A 35 -5.08 -2.88 6.42
N TYR A 36 -6.04 -3.29 5.59
CA TYR A 36 -5.74 -3.96 4.33
C TYR A 36 -4.91 -3.06 3.39
N ALA A 37 -5.30 -1.79 3.25
CA ALA A 37 -4.56 -0.82 2.45
C ALA A 37 -3.15 -0.57 2.99
N SER A 38 -2.97 -0.43 4.31
CA SER A 38 -1.66 -0.19 4.92
C SER A 38 -0.69 -1.34 4.67
N VAL A 39 -1.15 -2.59 4.84
CA VAL A 39 -0.31 -3.78 4.61
C VAL A 39 0.15 -3.88 3.15
N LEU A 40 -0.75 -3.62 2.19
CA LEU A 40 -0.39 -3.69 0.77
C LEU A 40 0.59 -2.59 0.35
N LEU A 41 0.41 -1.36 0.84
CA LEU A 41 1.31 -0.26 0.52
C LEU A 41 2.70 -0.42 1.15
N ASP A 42 2.76 -0.96 2.37
CA ASP A 42 4.03 -1.30 3.02
C ASP A 42 4.78 -2.39 2.24
N ALA A 43 4.06 -3.38 1.70
CA ALA A 43 4.61 -4.39 0.79
C ALA A 43 5.04 -3.85 -0.58
N GLY A 44 4.80 -2.56 -0.87
CA GLY A 44 5.19 -1.90 -2.12
C GLY A 44 4.21 -2.09 -3.27
N GLU A 45 2.95 -2.49 -2.99
CA GLU A 45 1.91 -2.59 -4.01
C GLU A 45 1.60 -1.23 -4.66
N SER A 46 1.18 -1.26 -5.93
CA SER A 46 0.85 -0.05 -6.65
C SER A 46 -0.48 0.55 -6.19
N ILE A 47 -0.57 1.88 -6.11
CA ILE A 47 -1.81 2.60 -5.79
C ILE A 47 -2.94 2.25 -6.77
N ARG A 48 -2.60 1.99 -8.04
CA ARG A 48 -3.57 1.57 -9.06
C ARG A 48 -4.18 0.21 -8.73
N ALA A 49 -3.35 -0.78 -8.37
CA ALA A 49 -3.84 -2.11 -8.00
C ALA A 49 -4.67 -2.04 -6.70
N LEU A 50 -4.18 -1.32 -5.68
CA LEU A 50 -4.95 -1.09 -4.46
C LEU A 50 -6.31 -0.46 -4.76
N SER A 51 -6.37 0.54 -5.65
CA SER A 51 -7.61 1.17 -6.09
C SER A 51 -8.59 0.15 -6.67
N ALA A 52 -8.10 -0.76 -7.51
CA ALA A 52 -8.91 -1.82 -8.10
C ALA A 52 -9.43 -2.82 -7.04
N TYR A 53 -8.57 -3.25 -6.10
CA TYR A 53 -8.96 -4.17 -5.02
C TYR A 53 -10.00 -3.56 -4.09
N LEU A 54 -9.90 -2.25 -3.83
CA LEU A 54 -10.88 -1.51 -3.04
C LEU A 54 -12.12 -1.11 -3.85
N GLY A 55 -12.18 -1.38 -5.16
CA GLY A 55 -13.29 -1.02 -6.02
C GLY A 55 -13.47 0.49 -6.20
N HIS A 56 -12.40 1.28 -6.07
CA HIS A 56 -12.44 2.71 -6.32
C HIS A 56 -12.31 2.98 -7.82
N SER A 57 -13.29 3.68 -8.38
CA SER A 57 -13.33 4.08 -9.79
C SER A 57 -12.27 5.12 -10.16
N ASP A 58 -11.86 5.94 -9.20
CA ASP A 58 -10.81 6.95 -9.34
C ASP A 58 -9.58 6.57 -8.49
N PRO A 59 -8.45 6.16 -9.12
CA PRO A 59 -7.19 5.97 -8.42
C PRO A 59 -6.67 7.22 -7.70
N GLY A 60 -7.03 8.41 -8.17
CA GLY A 60 -6.71 9.68 -7.50
C GLY A 60 -7.36 9.79 -6.12
N PHE A 61 -8.57 9.25 -5.94
CA PHE A 61 -9.21 9.15 -4.63
C PHE A 61 -8.39 8.25 -3.69
N THR A 62 -8.01 7.06 -4.15
CA THR A 62 -7.16 6.13 -3.38
C THR A 62 -5.84 6.79 -3.00
N LEU A 63 -5.18 7.48 -3.95
CA LEU A 63 -3.94 8.19 -3.70
C LEU A 63 -4.11 9.23 -2.59
N ARG A 64 -5.09 10.13 -2.70
CA ARG A 64 -5.33 11.18 -1.70
C ARG A 64 -5.55 10.62 -0.29
N VAL A 65 -6.25 9.50 -0.18
CA VAL A 65 -6.57 8.88 1.12
C VAL A 65 -5.35 8.19 1.72
N TYR A 66 -4.57 7.47 0.93
CA TYR A 66 -3.55 6.54 1.44
C TYR A 66 -2.10 6.97 1.22
N THR A 67 -1.83 8.10 0.55
CA THR A 67 -0.46 8.56 0.25
C THR A 67 0.44 8.63 1.48
N HIS A 68 -0.12 8.97 2.64
CA HIS A 68 0.61 9.12 3.90
C HIS A 68 1.18 7.80 4.43
N MET A 69 0.71 6.65 3.94
CA MET A 69 1.20 5.32 4.30
C MET A 69 2.32 4.82 3.39
N MET A 70 2.59 5.52 2.27
CA MET A 70 3.61 5.06 1.33
C MET A 70 5.02 5.34 1.88
N PRO A 71 5.90 4.33 1.93
CA PRO A 71 7.28 4.54 2.35
C PRO A 71 8.01 5.42 1.33
N SER A 72 8.95 6.25 1.81
CA SER A 72 9.82 7.03 0.93
C SER A 72 10.53 6.10 -0.06
N SER A 73 10.57 6.53 -1.32
CA SER A 73 11.15 5.75 -2.42
C SER A 73 12.48 6.29 -2.91
N GLU A 74 12.99 7.39 -2.34
CA GLU A 74 14.15 8.12 -2.87
C GLU A 74 15.36 7.22 -3.13
N GLY A 75 15.76 6.40 -2.14
CA GLY A 75 16.90 5.49 -2.28
C GLY A 75 16.65 4.38 -3.31
N ARG A 76 15.44 3.80 -3.34
CA ARG A 76 15.06 2.79 -4.34
C ARG A 76 15.08 3.38 -5.75
N THR A 77 14.55 4.59 -5.90
CA THR A 77 14.49 5.31 -7.18
C THR A 77 15.89 5.62 -7.69
N ARG A 78 16.78 6.16 -6.83
CA ARG A 78 18.18 6.40 -7.18
C ARG A 78 18.87 5.12 -7.65
N ASN A 79 18.80 4.06 -6.85
CA ASN A 79 19.43 2.78 -7.17
C ASN A 79 18.89 2.17 -8.48
N ALA A 80 17.60 2.34 -8.77
CA ALA A 80 17.00 1.86 -10.01
C ALA A 80 17.59 2.58 -11.23
N VAL A 81 17.75 3.89 -11.17
CA VAL A 81 18.38 4.70 -12.23
C VAL A 81 19.86 4.34 -12.38
N ASP A 82 20.60 4.24 -11.28
CA ASP A 82 22.04 3.91 -11.29
C ASP A 82 22.31 2.57 -11.99
N ARG A 83 21.47 1.56 -11.76
CA ARG A 83 21.59 0.23 -12.42
C ARG A 83 21.48 0.31 -13.95
N VAL A 84 20.63 1.19 -14.48
CA VAL A 84 20.49 1.37 -15.94
C VAL A 84 21.81 1.89 -16.51
N PHE A 85 22.41 2.90 -15.89
CA PHE A 85 23.67 3.48 -16.38
C PHE A 85 24.89 2.57 -16.17
N GLN A 86 24.94 1.80 -15.09
CA GLN A 86 26.00 0.79 -14.89
C GLN A 86 25.98 -0.30 -15.97
N THR A 87 24.79 -0.66 -16.46
CA THR A 87 24.63 -1.64 -17.53
C THR A 87 25.13 -1.08 -18.87
N LEU A 88 24.89 0.20 -19.13
CA LEU A 88 25.32 0.90 -20.36
C LEU A 88 26.82 1.23 -20.36
N GLY A 89 27.42 1.45 -19.19
CA GLY A 89 28.84 1.77 -19.04
C GLY A 89 29.78 0.57 -19.01
N LYS A 90 29.27 -0.67 -19.05
CA LYS A 90 30.10 -1.87 -19.09
C LYS A 90 30.63 -2.06 -20.51
N PRO A 91 31.95 -1.97 -20.77
CA PRO A 91 32.47 -2.23 -22.11
C PRO A 91 32.13 -3.68 -22.46
N LEU A 92 31.42 -3.88 -23.56
CA LEU A 92 31.28 -5.21 -24.18
C LEU A 92 32.68 -5.75 -24.35
N GLY A 93 33.01 -6.83 -23.63
CA GLY A 93 34.38 -7.32 -23.48
C GLY A 93 35.12 -7.31 -24.82
N GLY A 94 36.11 -6.43 -24.93
CA GLY A 94 36.98 -6.37 -26.11
C GLY A 94 37.67 -7.72 -26.32
N PRO A 95 37.93 -8.13 -27.58
CA PRO A 95 38.51 -9.43 -27.86
C PRO A 95 39.86 -9.60 -27.15
N ARG A 96 40.07 -10.78 -26.55
CA ARG A 96 41.25 -11.17 -25.76
C ARG A 96 42.49 -11.44 -26.63
N THR A 97 42.81 -10.57 -27.59
CA THR A 97 43.85 -10.81 -28.61
C THR A 97 45.22 -10.20 -28.30
N ALA A 98 45.51 -9.83 -27.05
CA ALA A 98 46.81 -9.26 -26.70
C ALA A 98 47.34 -9.75 -25.34
N GLN A 99 47.52 -11.07 -25.19
CA GLN A 99 48.35 -11.67 -24.13
C GLN A 99 49.12 -12.86 -24.70
N ALA A 100 50.06 -12.58 -25.61
CA ALA A 100 51.16 -13.49 -25.96
C ALA A 100 52.24 -12.68 -26.70
N ALA A 101 53.24 -12.19 -25.96
CA ALA A 101 54.58 -11.88 -26.45
C ALA A 101 55.52 -11.84 -25.23
#